data_AF-A0A0K6IYF1-F1
#
_entry.id   AF-A0A0K6IYF1-F1
#
_cell.length_a   1.000
_cell.length_b   1.000
_cell.length_c   1.000
_cell.angle_alpha   90.00
_cell.angle_beta   90.00
_cell.angle_gamma   90.00
#
_symmetry.space_group_name_H-M   'P 1'
#
loop_
_entity.id
_entity.type
_entity.pdbx_description
1 polymer ?
#
loop_
_entity_poly.entity_id
_entity_poly.type
_entity_poly.pdbx_seq_one_letter_code
_entity_poly.pdbx_strand_id
1 'polypeptide(L)'
;MVRVDVGSLFDEQKKNLAEKIKPGMSEEEQKALLLSAEDYARRVDGALDVVARECDCAVVNAAAILRLPETGGASGIPDMTWRVKELLSGGR
;
A
#
# COMPACT_ATOMS: atom_id res chain seq x y z
N MET A 1 2.65 1.58 -17.13
CA MET A 1 1.80 1.57 -15.91
C MET A 1 2.06 0.29 -15.14
N VAL A 2 1.92 0.31 -13.82
CA VAL A 2 2.10 -0.86 -12.94
C VAL A 2 0.92 -0.99 -12.00
N ARG A 3 0.65 -2.22 -11.54
CA ARG A 3 -0.38 -2.48 -10.52
C ARG A 3 0.24 -2.65 -9.14
N VAL A 4 -0.46 -2.19 -8.12
CA VAL A 4 -0.11 -2.38 -6.70
C VAL A 4 -1.36 -2.83 -5.96
N ASP A 5 -1.28 -3.92 -5.19
CA ASP A 5 -2.37 -4.37 -4.32
C ASP A 5 -2.36 -3.56 -3.02
N VAL A 6 -3.00 -2.39 -3.08
CA VAL A 6 -3.15 -1.49 -1.92
C VAL A 6 -4.03 -2.14 -0.84
N GLY A 7 -4.98 -2.99 -1.23
CA GLY A 7 -5.84 -3.72 -0.30
C GLY A 7 -5.04 -4.59 0.65
N SER A 8 -4.10 -5.38 0.10
CA SER A 8 -3.23 -6.26 0.90
C SER A 8 -2.37 -5.49 1.91
N LEU A 9 -1.90 -4.29 1.56
CA LEU A 9 -1.11 -3.43 2.46
C LEU A 9 -1.94 -2.98 3.67
N PHE A 10 -3.17 -2.51 3.42
CA PHE A 10 -4.06 -2.10 4.50
C PHE A 10 -4.60 -3.28 5.32
N ASP A 11 -4.72 -4.47 4.73
CA ASP A 11 -5.08 -5.68 5.48
C ASP A 11 -3.98 -6.11 6.45
N GLU A 12 -2.71 -6.01 6.05
CA GLU A 12 -1.56 -6.21 6.95
C GLU A 12 -1.58 -5.19 8.08
N GLN A 13 -1.84 -3.91 7.78
CA GLN A 13 -1.91 -2.88 8.81
C GLN A 13 -3.11 -3.04 9.74
N LYS A 14 -4.27 -3.46 9.22
CA LYS A 14 -5.46 -3.77 10.05
C LYS A 14 -5.17 -4.88 11.06
N LYS A 15 -4.45 -5.93 10.66
CA LYS A 15 -4.01 -7.00 11.57
C LYS A 15 -3.07 -6.46 12.66
N ASN A 16 -2.07 -5.66 12.27
CA ASN A 16 -1.13 -5.04 13.22
C ASN A 16 -1.81 -4.11 14.22
N LEU A 17 -2.87 -3.39 13.81
CA LEU A 17 -3.66 -2.55 14.70
C LEU A 17 -4.56 -3.37 15.62
N ALA A 18 -5.22 -4.41 15.09
CA ALA A 18 -6.07 -5.30 15.87
C ALA A 18 -5.32 -5.98 17.04
N GLU A 19 -4.06 -6.35 16.85
CA GLU A 19 -3.20 -6.90 17.91
C GLU A 19 -2.89 -5.90 19.04
N LYS A 20 -3.00 -4.59 18.76
CA LYS A 20 -2.68 -3.53 19.72
C LYS A 20 -3.91 -2.98 20.45
N ILE A 21 -5.11 -3.22 19.93
CA ILE A 21 -6.36 -2.80 20.55
C ILE A 21 -6.64 -3.69 21.77
N LYS A 22 -6.87 -3.06 22.92
CA LYS A 22 -7.20 -3.73 24.18
C LYS A 22 -8.48 -3.14 24.79
N PRO A 23 -9.31 -3.95 25.47
CA PRO A 23 -10.42 -3.41 26.25
C PRO A 23 -9.91 -2.44 27.33
N GLY A 24 -10.60 -1.32 27.52
CA GLY A 24 -10.28 -0.36 28.59
C GLY A 24 -9.09 0.57 28.31
N MET A 25 -8.65 0.69 27.05
CA MET A 25 -7.63 1.67 26.66
C MET A 25 -8.04 3.10 27.02
N SER A 26 -7.08 3.88 27.50
CA SER A 26 -7.22 5.32 27.70
C SER A 26 -7.43 6.07 26.37
N GLU A 27 -7.98 7.27 26.44
CA GLU A 27 -8.14 8.14 25.25
C GLU A 27 -6.80 8.45 24.57
N GLU A 28 -5.73 8.59 25.36
CA GLU A 28 -4.39 8.86 24.83
C GLU A 28 -3.84 7.67 24.04
N GLU A 29 -4.01 6.44 24.55
CA GLU A 29 -3.61 5.23 23.84
C GLU A 29 -4.42 5.02 22.56
N GLN A 30 -5.74 5.28 22.60
CA GLN A 30 -6.60 5.22 21.41
C GLN A 30 -6.17 6.25 20.36
N LYS A 31 -5.88 7.48 20.78
CA LYS A 31 -5.37 8.54 19.90
C LYS A 31 -4.02 8.17 19.29
N ALA A 32 -3.11 7.57 20.06
CA ALA A 32 -1.82 7.11 19.56
C ALA A 32 -1.98 6.03 18.47
N LEU A 33 -2.93 5.09 18.65
CA LEU A 33 -3.23 4.09 17.62
C LEU A 33 -3.77 4.73 16.34
N LEU A 34 -4.71 5.67 16.43
CA LEU A 34 -5.25 6.37 15.26
C LEU A 34 -4.17 7.14 14.51
N LEU A 35 -3.33 7.90 15.22
CA LEU A 35 -2.21 8.62 14.62
C LEU A 35 -1.22 7.68 13.93
N SER A 36 -0.99 6.48 14.49
CA SER A 36 -0.14 5.47 13.86
C SER A 36 -0.74 4.91 12.56
N ALA A 37 -2.07 4.82 12.47
CA ALA A 37 -2.77 4.40 11.26
C ALA A 37 -2.71 5.49 10.17
N GLU A 38 -2.89 6.76 10.56
CA GLU A 38 -2.74 7.91 9.65
C GLU A 38 -1.31 8.04 9.12
N ASP A 39 -0.31 7.84 9.97
CA ASP A 39 1.09 7.81 9.54
C ASP A 39 1.37 6.70 8.53
N TYR A 40 0.84 5.49 8.76
CA TYR A 40 0.98 4.40 7.80
C TYR A 40 0.35 4.75 6.44
N ALA A 41 -0.85 5.33 6.42
CA ALA A 41 -1.50 5.74 5.18
C ALA A 41 -0.65 6.76 4.40
N ARG A 42 -0.06 7.75 5.09
CA ARG A 42 0.86 8.72 4.47
C ARG A 42 2.13 8.07 3.92
N ARG A 43 2.68 7.07 4.62
CA ARG A 43 3.84 6.31 4.12
C ARG A 43 3.51 5.46 2.90
N VAL A 44 2.32 4.86 2.84
CA VAL A 44 1.85 4.16 1.63
C VAL A 44 1.77 5.13 0.46
N ASP A 45 1.13 6.30 0.65
CA ASP A 45 1.03 7.34 -0.39
C ASP A 45 2.41 7.76 -0.91
N GLY A 46 3.34 8.10 0.00
CA GLY A 46 4.71 8.44 -0.37
C GLY A 46 5.47 7.32 -1.08
N ALA A 47 5.24 6.06 -0.72
CA ALA A 47 5.86 4.91 -1.38
C ALA A 47 5.30 4.68 -2.80
N LEU A 48 4.00 4.87 -3.01
CA LEU A 48 3.39 4.82 -4.34
C LEU A 48 3.97 5.90 -5.26
N ASP A 49 4.18 7.10 -4.70
CA ASP A 49 4.85 8.21 -5.37
C ASP A 49 6.29 7.90 -5.79
N VAL A 50 7.04 7.22 -4.92
CA VAL A 50 8.39 6.73 -5.25
C VAL A 50 8.33 5.73 -6.39
N VAL A 51 7.43 4.73 -6.32
CA VAL A 51 7.28 3.73 -7.40
C VAL A 51 6.92 4.40 -8.73
N ALA A 52 6.00 5.35 -8.73
CA ALA A 52 5.60 6.08 -9.93
C ALA A 52 6.80 6.80 -10.58
N ARG A 53 7.67 7.41 -9.76
CA ARG A 53 8.92 8.05 -10.23
C ARG A 53 9.97 7.05 -10.70
N GLU A 54 10.16 5.93 -9.98
CA GLU A 54 11.14 4.90 -10.33
C GLU A 54 10.83 4.23 -11.68
N CYS A 55 9.55 3.97 -11.97
CA CYS A 55 9.12 3.35 -13.22
C CYS A 55 8.78 4.34 -14.34
N ASP A 56 8.77 5.65 -14.06
CA ASP A 56 8.20 6.70 -14.92
C ASP A 56 6.81 6.31 -15.47
N CYS A 57 5.92 5.90 -14.57
CA CYS A 57 4.68 5.25 -14.97
C CYS A 57 3.50 5.50 -14.02
N ALA A 58 2.29 5.42 -14.56
CA ALA A 58 1.08 5.42 -13.75
C ALA A 58 1.00 4.17 -12.86
N VAL A 59 0.64 4.36 -11.59
CA VAL A 59 0.37 3.29 -10.61
C VAL A 59 -1.14 3.12 -10.47
N VAL A 60 -1.62 1.88 -10.54
CA VAL A 60 -3.04 1.54 -10.38
C VAL A 60 -3.24 0.51 -9.28
N ASN A 61 -4.32 0.65 -8.51
CA ASN A 61 -4.67 -0.36 -7.51
C ASN A 61 -5.07 -1.67 -8.21
N ALA A 62 -4.58 -2.82 -7.73
CA ALA A 62 -4.84 -4.14 -8.31
C ALA A 62 -6.33 -4.53 -8.29
N ALA A 63 -7.15 -3.90 -7.45
CA ALA A 63 -8.60 -4.05 -7.45
C ALA A 63 -9.29 -3.40 -8.68
N ALA A 64 -8.57 -2.62 -9.49
CA ALA A 64 -9.11 -2.03 -10.71
C ALA A 64 -9.28 -3.10 -11.80
N ILE A 65 -10.44 -3.08 -12.47
CA ILE A 65 -10.68 -3.92 -13.65
C ILE A 65 -10.03 -3.24 -14.87
N LEU A 66 -9.04 -3.90 -15.47
CA LEU A 66 -8.30 -3.40 -16.63
C LEU A 66 -8.46 -4.38 -17.79
N ARG A 67 -8.86 -3.87 -18.97
CA ARG A 67 -8.97 -4.66 -20.20
C ARG A 67 -7.75 -4.36 -21.07
N LEU A 68 -6.95 -5.39 -21.37
CA LEU A 68 -5.80 -5.28 -22.27
C LEU A 68 -6.20 -5.74 -23.68
N PRO A 69 -5.65 -5.11 -24.75
CA PRO A 69 -5.89 -5.54 -26.12
C PRO A 69 -5.30 -6.93 -26.37
N GLU A 70 -6.06 -7.82 -27.00
CA GLU A 70 -5.68 -9.23 -27.22
C GLU A 70 -4.51 -9.42 -28.21
N THR A 71 -4.22 -8.41 -29.05
CA THR A 71 -3.29 -8.52 -30.18
C THR A 71 -1.97 -7.78 -29.99
N GLY A 72 -1.67 -7.28 -28.79
CA GLY A 72 -0.38 -6.65 -28.48
C GLY A 72 0.48 -7.57 -27.63
N GLY A 73 1.74 -7.81 -28.01
CA GLY A 73 2.73 -8.57 -27.23
C GLY A 73 3.13 -7.95 -25.89
N ALA A 74 2.26 -7.16 -25.27
CA ALA A 74 2.44 -6.66 -23.92
C ALA A 74 2.23 -7.82 -22.94
N SER A 75 3.33 -8.35 -22.41
CA SER A 75 3.34 -9.00 -21.09
C SER A 75 2.46 -8.16 -20.16
N GLY A 76 1.52 -8.79 -19.43
CA GLY A 76 0.49 -8.09 -18.66
C GLY A 76 1.03 -7.00 -17.71
N ILE A 77 0.13 -6.25 -17.06
CA ILE A 77 0.54 -5.12 -16.20
C ILE A 77 1.41 -5.63 -15.04
N PRO A 78 2.68 -5.19 -14.94
CA PRO A 78 3.60 -5.65 -13.89
C PRO A 78 3.10 -5.30 -12.49
N ASP A 79 3.30 -6.22 -11.54
CA ASP A 79 2.92 -6.06 -10.13
C ASP A 79 4.11 -5.54 -9.30
N MET A 80 3.96 -4.36 -8.71
CA MET A 80 4.99 -3.68 -7.92
C MET A 80 4.66 -3.66 -6.42
N THR A 81 3.71 -4.48 -5.96
CA THR A 81 3.32 -4.54 -4.54
C THR A 81 4.52 -4.84 -3.62
N TRP A 82 5.44 -5.68 -4.07
CA TRP A 82 6.64 -6.05 -3.31
C TRP A 82 7.56 -4.85 -3.03
N ARG A 83 7.74 -3.94 -4.00
CA ARG A 83 8.60 -2.77 -3.85
C ARG A 83 7.99 -1.77 -2.88
N VAL A 84 6.66 -1.60 -2.91
CA VAL A 84 5.96 -0.79 -1.91
C VAL A 84 6.18 -1.36 -0.49
N LYS A 85 6.08 -2.68 -0.32
CA LYS A 85 6.37 -3.33 0.98
C LYS A 85 7.82 -3.11 1.44
N GLU A 86 8.78 -3.17 0.51
CA GLU A 86 10.19 -2.90 0.80
C GLU A 86 10.42 -1.47 1.29
N LEU A 87 9.84 -0.48 0.60
CA LEU A 87 9.91 0.94 0.98
C LEU A 87 9.27 1.19 2.35
N LEU A 88 8.14 0.54 2.65
CA LEU A 88 7.49 0.62 3.96
C LEU A 88 8.32 -0.01 5.10
N SER A 89 9.23 -0.93 4.77
CA SER A 89 10.11 -1.62 5.71
C SER A 89 11.44 -0.88 5.96
N GLY A 90 11.66 0.27 5.33
CA GLY A 90 12.89 1.06 5.46
C GLY A 90 14.02 0.64 4.52
N GLY A 91 13.73 -0.16 3.49
CA GLY A 91 14.68 -0.46 2.42
C GLY A 91 14.99 0.80 1.60
N ARG A 92 16.25 1.24 1.61
CA ARG A 92 16.78 2.23 0.67
C ARG A 92 17.17 1.55 -0.62
#